data_AF-A0A818ZXV4-F1
#
_entry.id   AF-A0A818ZXV4-F1
#
_cell.length_a   1.000
_cell.length_b   1.000
_cell.length_c   1.000
_cell.angle_alpha   90.00
_cell.angle_beta   90.00
_cell.angle_gamma   90.00
#
_symmetry.space_group_name_H-M   'P 1'
#
loop_
_entity.id
_entity.type
_entity.pdbx_description
1 polymer ?
#
loop_
_entity_poly.entity_id
_entity_poly.type
_entity_poly.pdbx_seq_one_letter_code
_entity_poly.pdbx_strand_id
1 'polypeptide(L)'
;MKKRAYHHTIFVYDLKGNYLFDGTFERPLKTIQVAVSFTHTLRIVHGSDKTLCISILGRTYYLGTNATTTSSQIGAIALTSNDSNLVIENYQDEQVILSGDTLLNLQWSVHVTTKDGRKIMKAQIPSSVKLEQFNELYIDGLYAKDPGFSFDAHNWLPPIFNESVEIHVEEPYKNSTLFTNYQLGLGGGASVFNPSTNFWSTASPPQGNNYVVPRGLIVNNGALPHIGNWSKPTTGLVHAFHSGYWDSWMFEIASINSTQNTTIFSREDFQEVRGSGNGGAFYVANIFEELDLSNEWFLDKDIRTLYFMPNESMPQIFLASQIPCLICISGNSIQDSIHNVLIQGLTLTQTSNTYMRDYMGPSGGDWAVHRGGNIYLTNTRNITITRYLFMEPGSNGVALIDYNDAISITLNEFVWLANSAIILVGSTNGIDGFSMASQPANTLIQSNLIHETGIYVKQSSPILISVSRSVSVIGNLMFNIPRAAINVNDGFYGINTLSWNIIFNTVRETSDHRLINTWDRQPFLSDAVQRGLPSLWQHKSYIHHNTLVNNYNSFYPIDHDDGSCFYENSYNFQVVFWLYNLFLIYIEYNDIPSIDKYRIQ
;
A
#
# COMPACT_ATOMS: atom_id res chain seq x y z
N MET A 1 -30.91 -8.64 2.46
CA MET A 1 -30.66 -7.95 1.18
C MET A 1 -31.69 -8.44 0.17
N LYS A 2 -32.44 -7.55 -0.48
CA LYS A 2 -33.22 -7.94 -1.67
C LYS A 2 -32.22 -8.35 -2.75
N LYS A 3 -32.36 -9.54 -3.34
CA LYS A 3 -31.55 -9.98 -4.48
C LYS A 3 -31.70 -8.91 -5.57
N ARG A 4 -30.60 -8.27 -6.01
CA ARG A 4 -30.65 -7.35 -7.15
C ARG A 4 -31.21 -8.13 -8.34
N ALA A 5 -32.20 -7.58 -9.02
CA ALA A 5 -32.69 -8.18 -10.26
C ALA A 5 -31.66 -7.86 -11.35
N TYR A 6 -30.93 -8.87 -11.79
CA TYR A 6 -30.02 -8.76 -12.93
C TYR A 6 -30.83 -8.83 -14.21
N HIS A 7 -30.53 -7.97 -15.18
CA HIS A 7 -31.16 -8.04 -16.50
C HIS A 7 -30.62 -9.25 -17.28
N HIS A 8 -29.32 -9.53 -17.14
CA HIS A 8 -28.66 -10.67 -17.75
C HIS A 8 -27.47 -11.12 -16.89
N THR A 9 -27.17 -12.42 -16.89
CA THR A 9 -26.01 -13.01 -16.20
C THR A 9 -25.12 -13.73 -17.20
N ILE A 10 -23.83 -13.44 -17.15
CA ILE A 10 -22.76 -14.00 -17.97
C ILE A 10 -21.92 -14.90 -17.06
N PHE A 11 -21.73 -16.15 -17.42
CA PHE A 11 -20.94 -17.11 -16.64
C PHE A 11 -19.51 -17.21 -17.17
N VAL A 12 -18.54 -17.22 -16.25
CA VAL A 12 -17.12 -17.41 -16.55
C VAL A 12 -16.63 -18.71 -15.93
N TYR A 13 -16.02 -19.56 -16.75
CA TYR A 13 -15.37 -20.78 -16.27
C TYR A 13 -14.19 -21.14 -17.16
N ASP A 14 -12.98 -21.09 -16.61
CA ASP A 14 -11.75 -21.35 -17.37
C ASP A 14 -11.69 -22.80 -17.90
N LEU A 15 -12.12 -23.81 -17.14
CA LEU A 15 -11.92 -25.21 -17.53
C LEU A 15 -12.78 -25.62 -18.73
N LYS A 16 -14.06 -25.21 -18.76
CA LYS A 16 -15.03 -25.60 -19.79
C LYS A 16 -15.45 -24.46 -20.72
N GLY A 17 -15.01 -23.24 -20.44
CA GLY A 17 -15.39 -22.07 -21.22
C GLY A 17 -14.63 -21.95 -22.53
N ASN A 18 -15.17 -21.13 -23.42
CA ASN A 18 -14.55 -20.80 -24.70
C ASN A 18 -14.71 -19.29 -24.98
N TYR A 19 -13.77 -18.73 -25.74
CA TYR A 19 -13.81 -17.32 -26.16
C TYR A 19 -14.99 -16.97 -27.08
N LEU A 20 -15.60 -17.97 -27.73
CA LEU A 20 -16.69 -17.83 -28.68
C LEU A 20 -18.06 -18.27 -28.13
N PHE A 21 -18.13 -18.59 -26.83
CA PHE A 21 -19.39 -18.99 -26.21
C PHE A 21 -20.27 -17.79 -25.88
N ASP A 22 -21.57 -18.03 -25.65
CA ASP A 22 -22.58 -17.00 -25.43
C ASP A 22 -22.68 -16.54 -23.97
N GLY A 23 -21.87 -17.13 -23.08
CA GLY A 23 -21.83 -16.76 -21.66
C GLY A 23 -22.98 -17.34 -20.84
N THR A 24 -23.74 -18.29 -21.38
CA THR A 24 -24.72 -19.08 -20.61
C THR A 24 -24.01 -20.04 -19.65
N PHE A 25 -24.76 -20.63 -18.72
CA PHE A 25 -24.18 -21.58 -17.76
C PHE A 25 -23.65 -22.85 -18.47
N GLU A 26 -24.36 -23.31 -19.51
CA GLU A 26 -23.97 -24.46 -20.33
C GLU A 26 -22.80 -24.14 -21.28
N ARG A 27 -22.67 -22.87 -21.69
CA ARG A 27 -21.62 -22.37 -22.57
C ARG A 27 -20.96 -21.13 -21.95
N PRO A 28 -20.15 -21.29 -20.90
CA PRO A 28 -19.54 -20.16 -20.20
C PRO A 28 -18.38 -19.56 -20.99
N LEU A 29 -18.08 -18.29 -20.74
CA LEU A 29 -16.91 -17.63 -21.30
C LEU A 29 -15.62 -18.10 -20.62
N LYS A 30 -14.52 -18.14 -21.38
CA LYS A 30 -13.21 -18.65 -20.91
C LYS A 30 -12.56 -17.76 -19.85
N THR A 31 -12.67 -16.43 -19.98
CA THR A 31 -11.98 -15.48 -19.10
C THR A 31 -12.88 -14.32 -18.70
N ILE A 32 -12.54 -13.66 -17.60
CA ILE A 32 -13.28 -12.50 -17.08
C ILE A 32 -13.18 -11.32 -18.06
N GLN A 33 -12.02 -11.11 -18.68
CA GLN A 33 -11.81 -10.04 -19.67
C GLN A 33 -12.77 -10.19 -20.85
N VAL A 34 -12.96 -11.41 -21.34
CA VAL A 34 -13.87 -11.67 -22.46
C VAL A 34 -15.32 -11.46 -22.02
N ALA A 35 -15.66 -11.83 -20.78
CA ALA A 35 -16.98 -11.52 -20.22
C ALA A 35 -17.23 -10.01 -20.11
N VAL A 36 -16.24 -9.23 -19.66
CA VAL A 36 -16.30 -7.76 -19.64
C VAL A 36 -16.55 -7.22 -21.06
N SER A 37 -15.75 -7.63 -22.06
CA SER A 37 -15.99 -7.23 -23.45
C SER A 37 -17.36 -7.66 -23.98
N PHE A 38 -17.86 -8.83 -23.58
CA PHE A 38 -19.18 -9.31 -23.96
C PHE A 38 -20.31 -8.46 -23.38
N THR A 39 -20.12 -7.88 -22.18
CA THR A 39 -21.09 -6.91 -21.63
C THR A 39 -21.30 -5.71 -22.55
N HIS A 40 -20.26 -5.26 -23.27
CA HIS A 40 -20.39 -4.13 -24.21
C HIS A 40 -21.33 -4.46 -25.37
N THR A 41 -21.28 -5.70 -25.87
CA THR A 41 -22.23 -6.18 -26.89
C THR A 41 -23.66 -6.24 -26.35
N LEU A 42 -23.83 -6.76 -25.12
CA LEU A 42 -25.16 -6.82 -24.49
C LEU A 42 -25.74 -5.43 -24.23
N ARG A 43 -24.91 -4.43 -23.91
CA ARG A 43 -25.35 -3.04 -23.71
C ARG A 43 -25.88 -2.40 -24.99
N ILE A 44 -25.34 -2.76 -26.15
CA ILE A 44 -25.89 -2.31 -27.45
C ILE A 44 -27.31 -2.84 -27.65
N VAL A 45 -27.59 -4.06 -27.19
CA VAL A 45 -28.89 -4.73 -27.36
C VAL A 45 -29.91 -4.30 -26.29
N HIS A 46 -29.48 -4.15 -25.04
CA HIS A 46 -30.38 -3.99 -23.89
C HIS A 46 -30.40 -2.58 -23.28
N GLY A 47 -29.48 -1.70 -23.68
CA GLY A 47 -29.29 -0.39 -23.08
C GLY A 47 -28.22 -0.38 -21.97
N SER A 48 -27.61 0.78 -21.74
CA SER A 48 -26.56 1.00 -20.74
C SER A 48 -27.10 1.16 -19.30
N ASP A 49 -28.40 1.41 -19.15
CA ASP A 49 -29.09 1.57 -17.86
C ASP A 49 -29.32 0.23 -17.14
N LYS A 50 -29.25 -0.89 -17.87
CA LYS A 50 -29.48 -2.22 -17.31
C LYS A 50 -28.29 -2.72 -16.51
N THR A 51 -28.57 -3.29 -15.34
CA THR A 51 -27.57 -4.00 -14.54
C THR A 51 -27.28 -5.36 -15.15
N LEU A 52 -26.04 -5.57 -15.58
CA LEU A 52 -25.52 -6.86 -16.02
C LEU A 52 -24.73 -7.51 -14.89
N CYS A 53 -24.66 -8.84 -14.89
CA CYS A 53 -23.91 -9.61 -13.91
C CYS A 53 -22.90 -10.52 -14.61
N ILE A 54 -21.65 -10.52 -14.16
CA ILE A 54 -20.65 -11.54 -14.46
C ILE A 54 -20.55 -12.44 -13.23
N SER A 55 -20.92 -13.71 -13.38
CA SER A 55 -20.85 -14.72 -12.33
C SER A 55 -19.70 -15.70 -12.62
N ILE A 56 -18.73 -15.76 -11.72
CA ILE A 56 -17.48 -16.51 -11.91
C ILE A 56 -17.55 -17.83 -11.15
N LEU A 57 -17.30 -18.94 -11.84
CA LEU A 57 -17.27 -20.27 -11.21
C LEU A 57 -15.96 -20.48 -10.45
N GLY A 58 -16.04 -21.21 -9.34
CA GLY A 58 -14.98 -21.40 -8.36
C GLY A 58 -13.75 -22.12 -8.91
N ARG A 59 -12.61 -21.42 -8.88
CA ARG A 59 -11.26 -21.86 -9.25
C ARG A 59 -10.23 -20.79 -8.89
N THR A 60 -8.96 -21.14 -9.04
CA THR A 60 -7.86 -20.18 -9.14
C THR A 60 -7.65 -19.75 -10.57
N TYR A 61 -7.76 -18.46 -10.83
CA TYR A 61 -7.50 -17.79 -12.10
C TYR A 61 -6.16 -17.06 -12.01
N TYR A 62 -5.13 -17.58 -12.68
CA TYR A 62 -3.78 -16.99 -12.72
C TYR A 62 -3.71 -15.86 -13.75
N LEU A 63 -4.11 -14.66 -13.32
CA LEU A 63 -4.17 -13.46 -14.16
C LEU A 63 -2.79 -12.94 -14.56
N GLY A 64 -1.73 -13.33 -13.86
CA GLY A 64 -0.35 -13.05 -14.24
C GLY A 64 0.09 -13.76 -15.52
N THR A 65 -0.55 -14.89 -15.86
CA THR A 65 -0.18 -15.69 -17.03
C THR A 65 -0.51 -14.94 -18.32
N ASN A 66 0.52 -14.61 -19.11
CA ASN A 66 0.39 -13.81 -20.33
C ASN A 66 -0.19 -12.40 -20.11
N ALA A 67 -0.07 -11.85 -18.90
CA ALA A 67 -0.51 -10.49 -18.63
C ALA A 67 0.17 -9.48 -19.58
N THR A 68 -0.59 -8.55 -20.14
CA THR A 68 -0.08 -7.53 -21.08
C THR A 68 0.32 -6.23 -20.37
N THR A 69 -0.16 -6.02 -19.15
CA THR A 69 0.15 -4.86 -18.30
C THR A 69 1.08 -5.27 -17.16
N THR A 70 1.93 -4.34 -16.74
CA THR A 70 2.74 -4.42 -15.50
C THR A 70 2.51 -3.20 -14.60
N SER A 71 1.56 -2.34 -14.98
CA SER A 71 1.21 -1.12 -14.27
C SER A 71 0.45 -1.46 -12.99
N SER A 72 0.70 -0.70 -11.93
CA SER A 72 -0.07 -0.76 -10.68
C SER A 72 -1.40 0.01 -10.75
N GLN A 73 -1.69 0.63 -11.90
CA GLN A 73 -2.89 1.44 -12.17
C GLN A 73 -3.71 0.90 -13.35
N ILE A 74 -3.19 -0.10 -14.07
CA ILE A 74 -3.92 -0.83 -15.11
C ILE A 74 -3.89 -2.31 -14.73
N GLY A 75 -5.04 -2.80 -14.28
CA GLY A 75 -5.21 -4.18 -13.83
C GLY A 75 -5.40 -5.16 -14.98
N ALA A 76 -5.27 -6.46 -14.69
CA ALA A 76 -5.60 -7.51 -15.64
C ALA A 76 -7.09 -7.53 -16.03
N ILE A 77 -7.96 -7.10 -15.13
CA ILE A 77 -9.38 -6.83 -15.38
C ILE A 77 -9.56 -5.31 -15.35
N ALA A 78 -9.64 -4.71 -16.54
CA ALA A 78 -9.81 -3.26 -16.68
C ALA A 78 -11.27 -2.92 -17.00
N LEU A 79 -11.93 -2.22 -16.08
CA LEU A 79 -13.27 -1.67 -16.23
C LEU A 79 -13.17 -0.18 -16.55
N THR A 80 -13.96 0.24 -17.53
CA THR A 80 -14.00 1.60 -18.08
C THR A 80 -15.37 2.22 -17.88
N SER A 81 -15.59 3.47 -18.33
CA SER A 81 -16.92 4.11 -18.30
C SER A 81 -18.03 3.26 -18.93
N ASN A 82 -17.69 2.45 -19.95
CA ASN A 82 -18.61 1.53 -20.63
C ASN A 82 -19.11 0.37 -19.74
N ASP A 83 -18.48 0.17 -18.58
CA ASP A 83 -18.75 -0.94 -17.66
C ASP A 83 -19.62 -0.51 -16.47
N SER A 84 -20.24 0.68 -16.53
CA SER A 84 -21.18 1.17 -15.51
C SER A 84 -22.41 0.26 -15.37
N ASN A 85 -23.03 0.19 -14.18
CA ASN A 85 -24.15 -0.73 -13.89
C ASN A 85 -23.74 -2.22 -14.08
N LEU A 86 -22.64 -2.63 -13.45
CA LEU A 86 -22.10 -3.98 -13.53
C LEU A 86 -21.98 -4.62 -12.15
N VAL A 87 -22.35 -5.89 -12.05
CA VAL A 87 -22.06 -6.74 -10.90
C VAL A 87 -21.05 -7.80 -11.32
N ILE A 88 -20.00 -8.00 -10.55
CA ILE A 88 -19.09 -9.13 -10.70
C ILE A 88 -19.11 -9.90 -9.37
N GLU A 89 -19.46 -11.16 -9.42
CA GLU A 89 -19.61 -12.00 -8.23
C GLU A 89 -19.13 -13.43 -8.47
N ASN A 90 -18.83 -14.13 -7.39
CA ASN A 90 -18.68 -15.58 -7.44
C ASN A 90 -20.05 -16.27 -7.60
N TYR A 91 -20.04 -17.42 -8.28
CA TYR A 91 -21.24 -18.23 -8.47
C TYR A 91 -21.58 -18.99 -7.18
N GLN A 92 -22.78 -18.77 -6.62
CA GLN A 92 -23.31 -19.54 -5.48
C GLN A 92 -22.34 -19.71 -4.29
N ASP A 93 -21.63 -18.65 -3.93
CA ASP A 93 -20.64 -18.66 -2.85
C ASP A 93 -19.43 -19.61 -3.08
N GLU A 94 -19.23 -20.09 -4.32
CA GLU A 94 -18.03 -20.84 -4.69
C GLU A 94 -16.76 -20.00 -4.48
N GLN A 95 -15.66 -20.67 -4.13
CA GLN A 95 -14.38 -19.99 -3.91
C GLN A 95 -13.73 -19.63 -5.25
N VAL A 96 -13.71 -18.33 -5.56
CA VAL A 96 -13.01 -17.77 -6.73
C VAL A 96 -11.76 -17.04 -6.24
N ILE A 97 -10.59 -17.50 -6.69
CA ILE A 97 -9.29 -16.91 -6.36
C ILE A 97 -8.73 -16.26 -7.63
N LEU A 98 -8.45 -14.97 -7.58
CA LEU A 98 -7.74 -14.24 -8.63
C LEU A 98 -6.30 -14.03 -8.15
N SER A 99 -5.36 -14.69 -8.82
CA SER A 99 -3.94 -14.62 -8.49
C SER A 99 -3.19 -13.79 -9.52
N GLY A 100 -2.32 -12.89 -9.07
CA GLY A 100 -1.41 -12.10 -9.93
C GLY A 100 -0.18 -12.87 -10.39
N ASP A 101 -0.05 -14.13 -9.99
CA ASP A 101 1.09 -14.97 -10.28
C ASP A 101 0.93 -15.80 -11.55
N THR A 102 2.03 -16.46 -11.91
CA THR A 102 2.06 -17.56 -12.88
C THR A 102 2.58 -18.83 -12.22
N LEU A 103 1.87 -19.94 -12.43
CA LEU A 103 2.32 -21.27 -12.05
C LEU A 103 3.57 -21.66 -12.84
N LEU A 104 4.63 -22.02 -12.12
CA LEU A 104 5.89 -22.44 -12.71
C LEU A 104 5.93 -23.96 -12.87
N ASN A 105 6.06 -24.42 -14.11
CA ASN A 105 6.38 -25.82 -14.39
C ASN A 105 7.90 -25.99 -14.49
N LEU A 106 8.53 -26.30 -13.36
CA LEU A 106 9.99 -26.33 -13.21
C LEU A 106 10.55 -27.75 -13.28
N GLN A 107 11.67 -27.88 -13.97
CA GLN A 107 12.46 -29.12 -14.02
C GLN A 107 13.71 -28.92 -13.17
N TRP A 108 13.65 -29.45 -11.95
CA TRP A 108 14.70 -29.27 -10.94
C TRP A 108 15.87 -30.22 -11.14
N SER A 109 17.09 -29.70 -10.92
CA SER A 109 18.33 -30.47 -10.86
C SER A 109 19.19 -29.97 -9.70
N VAL A 110 20.09 -30.82 -9.19
CA VAL A 110 21.02 -30.40 -8.14
C VAL A 110 22.03 -29.40 -8.73
N HIS A 111 22.14 -28.22 -8.13
CA HIS A 111 23.19 -27.26 -8.44
C HIS A 111 24.46 -27.61 -7.66
N VAL A 112 24.36 -27.69 -6.33
CA VAL A 112 25.46 -28.03 -5.42
C VAL A 112 24.93 -28.71 -4.16
N THR A 113 25.75 -29.55 -3.54
CA THR A 113 25.53 -30.06 -2.19
C THR A 113 26.49 -29.32 -1.25
N THR A 114 25.94 -28.62 -0.26
CA THR A 114 26.70 -27.87 0.74
C THR A 114 27.48 -28.83 1.64
N LYS A 115 28.47 -28.30 2.37
CA LYS A 115 29.35 -29.12 3.23
C LYS A 115 28.59 -29.90 4.32
N ASP A 116 27.45 -29.40 4.75
CA ASP A 116 26.57 -30.03 5.74
C ASP A 116 25.46 -30.91 5.11
N GLY A 117 25.54 -31.17 3.79
CA GLY A 117 24.70 -32.14 3.10
C GLY A 117 23.37 -31.58 2.57
N ARG A 118 23.07 -30.29 2.76
CA ARG A 118 21.93 -29.62 2.14
C ARG A 118 22.16 -29.44 0.64
N LYS A 119 21.10 -29.34 -0.14
CA LYS A 119 21.18 -29.25 -1.61
C LYS A 119 20.60 -27.92 -2.05
N ILE A 120 21.36 -27.17 -2.84
CA ILE A 120 20.79 -26.09 -3.65
C ILE A 120 20.32 -26.71 -4.94
N MET A 121 19.04 -26.56 -5.23
CA MET A 121 18.39 -27.02 -6.45
C MET A 121 18.34 -25.86 -7.45
N LYS A 122 18.36 -26.15 -8.74
CA LYS A 122 18.18 -25.16 -9.81
C LYS A 122 17.18 -25.62 -10.87
N ALA A 123 16.46 -24.66 -11.44
CA ALA A 123 15.57 -24.85 -12.57
C ALA A 123 15.60 -23.63 -13.51
N GLN A 124 15.34 -23.85 -14.80
CA GLN A 124 15.18 -22.78 -15.78
C GLN A 124 13.79 -22.17 -15.66
N ILE A 125 13.71 -20.84 -15.63
CA ILE A 125 12.44 -20.13 -15.67
C ILE A 125 11.89 -20.11 -17.11
N PRO A 126 10.60 -20.48 -17.32
CA PRO A 126 9.99 -20.43 -18.64
C PRO A 126 10.03 -19.03 -19.26
N SER A 127 10.19 -18.94 -20.58
CA SER A 127 10.26 -17.66 -21.30
C SER A 127 8.97 -16.83 -21.24
N SER A 128 7.85 -17.43 -20.86
CA SER A 128 6.56 -16.75 -20.64
C SER A 128 6.55 -15.91 -19.36
N VAL A 129 7.47 -16.13 -18.43
CA VAL A 129 7.58 -15.39 -17.17
C VAL A 129 8.44 -14.14 -17.40
N LYS A 130 7.90 -12.97 -17.08
CA LYS A 130 8.63 -11.70 -17.13
C LYS A 130 9.50 -11.56 -15.88
N LEU A 131 10.82 -11.69 -16.06
CA LEU A 131 11.78 -11.65 -14.96
C LEU A 131 11.83 -10.30 -14.23
N GLU A 132 11.51 -9.20 -14.93
CA GLU A 132 11.45 -7.87 -14.29
C GLU A 132 10.27 -7.72 -13.31
N GLN A 133 9.23 -8.56 -13.43
CA GLN A 133 8.07 -8.55 -12.53
C GLN A 133 8.11 -9.66 -11.47
N PHE A 134 9.03 -10.62 -11.65
CA PHE A 134 9.27 -11.71 -10.72
C PHE A 134 10.17 -11.19 -9.59
N ASN A 135 9.51 -10.65 -8.56
CA ASN A 135 10.15 -10.17 -7.34
C ASN A 135 9.68 -10.91 -6.09
N GLU A 136 8.69 -11.80 -6.20
CA GLU A 136 8.24 -12.67 -5.12
C GLU A 136 8.03 -14.11 -5.63
N LEU A 137 8.35 -15.09 -4.78
CA LEU A 137 8.15 -16.50 -5.04
C LEU A 137 7.28 -17.11 -3.95
N TYR A 138 6.12 -17.65 -4.33
CA TYR A 138 5.25 -18.37 -3.40
C TYR A 138 5.40 -19.88 -3.58
N ILE A 139 5.53 -20.58 -2.45
CA ILE A 139 5.88 -22.00 -2.38
C ILE A 139 4.84 -22.73 -1.53
N ASP A 140 4.05 -23.62 -2.14
CA ASP A 140 2.95 -24.34 -1.47
C ASP A 140 2.00 -23.42 -0.66
N GLY A 141 1.83 -22.16 -1.10
CA GLY A 141 1.01 -21.15 -0.41
C GLY A 141 1.69 -20.45 0.77
N LEU A 142 3.03 -20.51 0.85
CA LEU A 142 3.86 -19.79 1.82
C LEU A 142 4.82 -18.85 1.11
N TYR A 143 5.16 -17.74 1.76
CA TYR A 143 6.21 -16.81 1.35
C TYR A 143 7.53 -17.08 2.09
N ALA A 144 8.64 -16.60 1.53
CA ALA A 144 9.94 -16.68 2.19
C ALA A 144 9.99 -15.77 3.43
N LYS A 145 10.43 -16.28 4.58
CA LYS A 145 10.50 -15.47 5.81
C LYS A 145 11.66 -14.48 5.75
N ASP A 146 11.42 -13.27 6.23
CA ASP A 146 12.49 -12.29 6.44
C ASP A 146 13.51 -12.84 7.46
N PRO A 147 14.82 -12.64 7.22
CA PRO A 147 15.88 -13.13 8.10
C PRO A 147 15.94 -12.41 9.46
N GLY A 148 15.17 -11.32 9.62
CA GLY A 148 15.20 -10.43 10.79
C GLY A 148 16.22 -9.30 10.63
N PHE A 149 16.11 -8.26 11.44
CA PHE A 149 16.97 -7.08 11.37
C PHE A 149 18.16 -7.19 12.34
N SER A 150 19.37 -6.91 11.85
CA SER A 150 20.61 -6.80 12.63
C SER A 150 20.86 -5.36 13.08
N PHE A 151 21.45 -5.21 14.27
CA PHE A 151 21.91 -3.93 14.82
C PHE A 151 23.41 -3.68 14.59
N ASP A 152 24.06 -4.48 13.72
CA ASP A 152 25.50 -4.45 13.48
C ASP A 152 25.96 -3.38 12.47
N ALA A 153 25.18 -2.33 12.29
CA ALA A 153 25.58 -1.20 11.48
C ALA A 153 26.70 -0.46 12.21
N HIS A 154 27.87 -0.37 11.60
CA HIS A 154 28.99 0.37 12.17
C HIS A 154 28.85 1.87 11.92
N ASN A 155 28.54 2.23 10.67
CA ASN A 155 28.32 3.62 10.26
C ASN A 155 27.55 3.68 8.94
N TRP A 156 26.90 4.83 8.68
CA TRP A 156 26.23 5.12 7.42
C TRP A 156 27.04 6.14 6.62
N LEU A 157 27.18 5.92 5.32
CA LEU A 157 27.86 6.89 4.47
C LEU A 157 26.99 8.13 4.29
N PRO A 158 27.55 9.34 4.46
CA PRO A 158 26.75 10.55 4.50
C PRO A 158 26.02 10.77 3.16
N PRO A 159 24.78 11.28 3.22
CA PRO A 159 24.00 11.65 2.05
C PRO A 159 24.71 12.68 1.17
N ILE A 160 24.26 12.80 -0.08
CA ILE A 160 24.50 14.00 -0.90
C ILE A 160 23.22 14.84 -0.85
N PHE A 161 23.35 16.08 -0.45
CA PHE A 161 22.25 17.04 -0.53
C PHE A 161 22.16 17.60 -1.96
N ASN A 162 20.96 17.50 -2.53
CA ASN A 162 20.64 18.09 -3.84
C ASN A 162 19.59 19.18 -3.63
N GLU A 163 19.96 20.43 -3.90
CA GLU A 163 19.06 21.57 -3.78
C GLU A 163 17.87 21.42 -4.73
N SER A 164 16.66 21.61 -4.19
CA SER A 164 15.42 21.63 -4.97
C SER A 164 14.97 23.08 -5.18
N VAL A 165 14.19 23.31 -6.24
CA VAL A 165 13.50 24.59 -6.42
C VAL A 165 12.37 24.67 -5.40
N GLU A 166 12.26 25.79 -4.72
CA GLU A 166 11.25 25.99 -3.68
C GLU A 166 10.09 26.82 -4.22
N ILE A 167 8.88 26.31 -4.06
CA ILE A 167 7.63 27.00 -4.37
C ILE A 167 7.03 27.43 -3.04
N HIS A 168 6.81 28.73 -2.86
CA HIS A 168 6.10 29.31 -1.71
C HIS A 168 4.89 30.09 -2.20
N VAL A 169 3.73 29.78 -1.63
CA VAL A 169 2.51 30.57 -1.84
C VAL A 169 2.43 31.59 -0.72
N GLU A 170 2.61 32.87 -1.08
CA GLU A 170 2.50 33.98 -0.13
C GLU A 170 1.04 34.23 0.29
N GLU A 171 0.09 34.07 -0.63
CA GLU A 171 -1.34 34.27 -0.42
C GLU A 171 -2.17 33.28 -1.26
N PRO A 172 -3.28 32.72 -0.73
CA PRO A 172 -3.77 32.89 0.63
C PRO A 172 -2.98 32.09 1.68
N TYR A 173 -2.98 32.52 2.95
CA TYR A 173 -2.28 31.84 4.05
C TYR A 173 -3.09 31.70 5.36
N LYS A 174 -2.68 30.77 6.24
CA LYS A 174 -3.27 30.52 7.58
C LYS A 174 -2.66 31.45 8.64
N ASN A 175 -3.43 32.44 9.11
CA ASN A 175 -3.02 33.30 10.23
C ASN A 175 -2.81 32.52 11.54
N SER A 176 -1.82 32.93 12.35
CA SER A 176 -1.58 32.43 13.72
C SER A 176 -1.32 30.91 13.83
N THR A 177 -0.71 30.31 12.80
CA THR A 177 -0.25 28.92 12.84
C THR A 177 1.27 28.84 12.62
N LEU A 178 1.89 27.74 13.01
CA LEU A 178 3.31 27.48 12.69
C LEU A 178 3.49 27.12 11.21
N PHE A 179 2.46 26.54 10.59
CA PHE A 179 2.43 26.10 9.19
C PHE A 179 1.55 27.04 8.35
N THR A 180 1.99 28.29 8.26
CA THR A 180 1.22 29.42 7.70
C THR A 180 0.97 29.28 6.20
N ASN A 181 2.02 28.95 5.43
CA ASN A 181 2.03 29.05 3.97
C ASN A 181 2.10 27.68 3.31
N TYR A 182 1.56 27.58 2.10
CA TYR A 182 1.82 26.41 1.26
C TYR A 182 3.24 26.49 0.70
N GLN A 183 3.94 25.36 0.73
CA GLN A 183 5.31 25.22 0.25
C GLN A 183 5.56 23.87 -0.41
N LEU A 184 6.43 23.82 -1.41
CA LEU A 184 6.76 22.58 -2.10
C LEU A 184 8.16 22.62 -2.70
N GLY A 185 8.94 21.58 -2.48
CA GLY A 185 10.17 21.34 -3.23
C GLY A 185 9.88 20.73 -4.60
N LEU A 186 10.59 21.18 -5.64
CA LEU A 186 10.49 20.67 -7.01
C LEU A 186 11.88 20.35 -7.57
N GLY A 187 12.05 19.16 -8.14
CA GLY A 187 13.34 18.69 -8.66
C GLY A 187 14.37 18.50 -7.53
N GLY A 188 15.66 18.55 -7.84
CA GLY A 188 16.71 18.38 -6.81
C GLY A 188 16.55 17.06 -6.03
N GLY A 189 16.57 17.15 -4.70
CA GLY A 189 16.29 16.03 -3.79
C GLY A 189 14.88 15.45 -3.94
N ALA A 190 13.89 16.22 -4.42
CA ALA A 190 12.54 15.71 -4.69
C ALA A 190 12.44 14.90 -6.00
N SER A 191 13.50 14.85 -6.82
CA SER A 191 13.49 14.15 -8.13
C SER A 191 13.31 12.64 -8.02
N VAL A 192 13.40 12.09 -6.81
CA VAL A 192 13.18 10.67 -6.53
C VAL A 192 11.70 10.28 -6.47
N PHE A 193 10.82 11.25 -6.24
CA PHE A 193 9.37 11.03 -6.16
C PHE A 193 8.71 11.23 -7.54
N ASN A 194 7.50 10.69 -7.70
CA ASN A 194 6.69 10.84 -8.91
C ASN A 194 5.26 11.34 -8.58
N PRO A 195 4.91 12.61 -8.84
CA PRO A 195 5.74 13.65 -9.44
C PRO A 195 6.92 14.05 -8.56
N SER A 196 7.92 14.73 -9.16
CA SER A 196 9.20 15.12 -8.55
C SER A 196 9.07 16.27 -7.55
N THR A 197 8.16 16.11 -6.59
CA THR A 197 7.80 17.10 -5.60
C THR A 197 7.75 16.51 -4.20
N ASN A 198 8.19 17.29 -3.21
CA ASN A 198 8.19 16.88 -1.81
C ASN A 198 8.13 18.10 -0.87
N PHE A 199 7.31 18.03 0.18
CA PHE A 199 7.22 19.04 1.24
C PHE A 199 8.54 19.23 2.01
N TRP A 200 9.31 18.16 2.23
CA TRP A 200 10.56 18.21 3.01
C TRP A 200 11.81 18.45 2.16
N SER A 201 11.68 18.63 0.84
CA SER A 201 12.80 18.97 -0.04
C SER A 201 12.82 20.46 -0.38
N THR A 202 12.87 21.33 0.64
CA THR A 202 12.88 22.79 0.45
C THR A 202 14.16 23.42 1.02
N ALA A 203 14.61 24.58 0.53
CA ALA A 203 15.89 25.15 0.98
C ALA A 203 15.90 25.47 2.50
N SER A 204 14.72 25.70 3.09
CA SER A 204 14.56 25.92 4.53
C SER A 204 13.25 25.29 5.00
N PRO A 205 13.22 23.97 5.29
CA PRO A 205 12.00 23.33 5.74
C PRO A 205 11.55 23.95 7.07
N PRO A 206 10.25 24.15 7.28
CA PRO A 206 9.70 24.93 8.39
C PRO A 206 10.01 24.27 9.74
N GLN A 207 10.29 22.96 9.73
CA GLN A 207 10.86 22.21 10.83
C GLN A 207 11.79 21.11 10.28
N GLY A 208 12.69 20.58 11.11
CA GLY A 208 13.52 19.44 10.73
C GLY A 208 14.58 19.74 9.67
N ASN A 209 15.01 18.68 8.97
CA ASN A 209 16.05 18.74 7.96
C ASN A 209 15.46 18.44 6.58
N ASN A 210 16.22 18.78 5.54
CA ASN A 210 15.89 18.40 4.18
C ASN A 210 15.87 16.88 4.01
N TYR A 211 15.00 16.41 3.11
CA TYR A 211 15.03 15.02 2.67
C TYR A 211 16.41 14.65 2.12
N VAL A 212 17.03 13.70 2.81
CA VAL A 212 18.32 13.11 2.47
C VAL A 212 18.35 11.68 2.97
N VAL A 213 19.06 10.80 2.27
CA VAL A 213 19.24 9.40 2.68
C VAL A 213 20.69 8.95 2.53
N PRO A 214 21.16 7.98 3.35
CA PRO A 214 22.53 7.51 3.28
C PRO A 214 22.88 6.96 1.91
N ARG A 215 24.16 7.06 1.51
CA ARG A 215 24.65 6.51 0.23
C ARG A 215 25.31 5.14 0.36
N GLY A 216 25.29 4.59 1.55
CA GLY A 216 25.95 3.32 1.84
C GLY A 216 25.96 3.00 3.32
N LEU A 217 26.39 1.78 3.60
CA LEU A 217 26.40 1.19 4.93
C LEU A 217 27.74 0.50 5.16
N ILE A 218 28.38 0.82 6.29
CA ILE A 218 29.55 0.13 6.82
C ILE A 218 29.05 -0.79 7.92
N VAL A 219 29.36 -2.09 7.84
CA VAL A 219 28.93 -3.07 8.84
C VAL A 219 30.08 -3.49 9.75
N ASN A 220 29.77 -3.91 10.98
CA ASN A 220 30.76 -4.50 11.86
C ASN A 220 31.35 -5.78 11.24
N ASN A 221 32.60 -6.10 11.57
CA ASN A 221 33.25 -7.32 11.10
C ASN A 221 32.43 -8.56 11.49
N GLY A 222 32.10 -9.40 10.51
CA GLY A 222 31.33 -10.63 10.70
C GLY A 222 29.81 -10.47 10.66
N ALA A 223 29.28 -9.23 10.57
CA ALA A 223 27.84 -8.98 10.44
C ALA A 223 27.24 -9.58 9.16
N LEU A 224 28.01 -9.52 8.07
CA LEU A 224 27.69 -10.13 6.78
C LEU A 224 28.83 -11.12 6.44
N PRO A 225 28.73 -12.40 6.82
CA PRO A 225 29.84 -13.35 6.75
C PRO A 225 30.42 -13.56 5.35
N HIS A 226 29.59 -13.41 4.31
CA HIS A 226 29.99 -13.65 2.92
C HIS A 226 30.25 -12.39 2.10
N ILE A 227 30.20 -11.18 2.69
CA ILE A 227 30.33 -9.90 1.96
C ILE A 227 31.60 -9.82 1.08
N GLY A 228 32.71 -10.39 1.52
CA GLY A 228 33.96 -10.43 0.76
C GLY A 228 33.94 -11.36 -0.47
N ASN A 229 32.94 -12.25 -0.56
CA ASN A 229 32.81 -13.26 -1.61
C ASN A 229 31.66 -12.96 -2.58
N TRP A 230 30.89 -11.89 -2.38
CA TRP A 230 29.76 -11.54 -3.25
C TRP A 230 30.26 -11.28 -4.68
N SER A 231 29.93 -12.17 -5.60
CA SER A 231 30.37 -12.07 -6.99
C SER A 231 29.59 -11.02 -7.79
N LYS A 232 28.31 -10.81 -7.44
CA LYS A 232 27.40 -9.83 -8.06
C LYS A 232 26.64 -9.05 -6.97
N PRO A 233 27.32 -8.14 -6.23
CA PRO A 233 26.67 -7.34 -5.20
C PRO A 233 25.49 -6.52 -5.74
N THR A 234 25.49 -6.20 -7.04
CA THR A 234 24.45 -5.41 -7.71
C THR A 234 23.07 -6.06 -7.76
N THR A 235 22.93 -7.35 -7.42
CA THR A 235 21.62 -7.96 -7.25
C THR A 235 21.01 -7.66 -5.88
N GLY A 236 21.83 -7.28 -4.90
CA GLY A 236 21.41 -7.18 -3.52
C GLY A 236 20.58 -5.95 -3.19
N LEU A 237 19.76 -6.10 -2.16
CA LEU A 237 18.98 -5.05 -1.54
C LEU A 237 19.34 -4.95 -0.06
N VAL A 238 19.56 -3.74 0.45
CA VAL A 238 19.64 -3.46 1.88
C VAL A 238 18.27 -2.99 2.34
N HIS A 239 17.65 -3.71 3.26
CA HIS A 239 16.45 -3.27 3.97
C HIS A 239 16.90 -2.68 5.30
N ALA A 240 16.49 -1.45 5.63
CA ALA A 240 16.96 -0.77 6.82
C ALA A 240 15.87 0.09 7.45
N PHE A 241 15.79 0.13 8.77
CA PHE A 241 14.97 1.13 9.45
C PHE A 241 15.57 2.52 9.29
N HIS A 242 14.70 3.53 9.24
CA HIS A 242 15.06 4.92 9.52
C HIS A 242 15.73 5.00 10.90
N SER A 243 16.68 5.90 11.12
CA SER A 243 17.39 6.02 12.41
C SER A 243 16.47 6.33 13.61
N GLY A 244 15.42 7.10 13.40
CA GLY A 244 14.32 7.32 14.36
C GLY A 244 13.29 6.19 14.44
N TYR A 245 13.44 5.12 13.65
CA TYR A 245 12.47 4.03 13.51
C TYR A 245 11.07 4.50 13.06
N TRP A 246 10.97 5.64 12.38
CA TRP A 246 9.70 6.16 11.85
C TRP A 246 9.24 5.44 10.58
N ASP A 247 10.16 4.78 9.90
CA ASP A 247 9.93 4.04 8.65
C ASP A 247 11.08 3.04 8.41
N SER A 248 11.05 2.35 7.27
CA SER A 248 12.11 1.58 6.64
C SER A 248 12.38 2.02 5.21
N TRP A 249 13.62 1.92 4.79
CA TRP A 249 14.05 2.07 3.41
C TRP A 249 14.53 0.74 2.84
N MET A 250 14.42 0.60 1.52
CA MET A 250 15.19 -0.39 0.77
C MET A 250 16.15 0.31 -0.18
N PHE A 251 17.39 -0.17 -0.23
CA PHE A 251 18.44 0.35 -1.10
C PHE A 251 18.97 -0.73 -2.05
N GLU A 252 19.04 -0.41 -3.35
CA GLU A 252 19.82 -1.18 -4.31
C GLU A 252 21.31 -1.00 -4.06
N ILE A 253 22.05 -2.11 -4.07
CA ILE A 253 23.50 -2.10 -3.92
C ILE A 253 24.15 -1.80 -5.28
N ALA A 254 24.99 -0.77 -5.34
CA ALA A 254 25.78 -0.44 -6.52
C ALA A 254 27.12 -1.18 -6.56
N SER A 255 27.79 -1.28 -5.41
CA SER A 255 29.09 -1.94 -5.28
C SER A 255 29.44 -2.19 -3.81
N ILE A 256 30.49 -2.96 -3.57
CA ILE A 256 31.07 -3.19 -2.24
C ILE A 256 32.53 -2.74 -2.22
N ASN A 257 32.98 -2.26 -1.06
CA ASN A 257 34.38 -2.16 -0.69
C ASN A 257 34.66 -3.19 0.42
N SER A 258 35.14 -4.36 0.01
CA SER A 258 35.38 -5.51 0.90
C SER A 258 36.45 -5.26 1.96
N THR A 259 37.42 -4.37 1.72
CA THR A 259 38.44 -4.01 2.72
C THR A 259 37.82 -3.27 3.93
N GLN A 260 36.67 -2.62 3.73
CA GLN A 260 36.01 -1.80 4.75
C GLN A 260 34.64 -2.34 5.17
N ASN A 261 34.20 -3.49 4.62
CA ASN A 261 32.83 -4.00 4.76
C ASN A 261 31.77 -2.95 4.44
N THR A 262 32.02 -2.18 3.37
CA THR A 262 31.16 -1.06 2.97
C THR A 262 30.33 -1.45 1.76
N THR A 263 29.02 -1.26 1.85
CA THR A 263 28.09 -1.31 0.74
C THR A 263 27.81 0.10 0.24
N ILE A 264 27.86 0.33 -1.07
CA ILE A 264 27.50 1.60 -1.72
C ILE A 264 26.14 1.44 -2.39
N PHE A 265 25.25 2.41 -2.24
CA PHE A 265 23.88 2.35 -2.78
C PHE A 265 23.76 3.08 -4.12
N SER A 266 22.91 2.57 -5.01
CA SER A 266 22.56 3.22 -6.29
C SER A 266 21.21 3.94 -6.22
N ARG A 267 20.24 3.39 -5.50
CA ARG A 267 18.85 3.83 -5.49
C ARG A 267 18.15 3.39 -4.21
N GLU A 268 17.18 4.17 -3.75
CA GLU A 268 16.26 3.84 -2.65
C GLU A 268 14.85 3.56 -3.21
N ASP A 269 13.93 3.05 -2.40
CA ASP A 269 12.51 2.88 -2.72
C ASP A 269 11.58 4.04 -2.34
N PHE A 270 12.06 5.04 -1.59
CA PHE A 270 11.37 6.31 -1.36
C PHE A 270 10.04 6.16 -0.58
N GLN A 271 10.01 5.30 0.43
CA GLN A 271 8.81 5.01 1.23
C GLN A 271 8.39 6.11 2.20
N GLU A 272 9.28 7.05 2.50
CA GLU A 272 9.01 8.23 3.34
C GLU A 272 9.58 9.49 2.72
N VAL A 273 9.04 10.63 3.12
CA VAL A 273 9.35 11.92 2.47
C VAL A 273 10.28 12.82 3.26
N ARG A 274 10.64 12.51 4.50
CA ARG A 274 11.40 13.39 5.41
C ARG A 274 12.90 13.13 5.43
N GLY A 275 13.34 11.89 5.23
CA GLY A 275 14.74 11.51 5.14
C GLY A 275 15.46 11.48 6.49
N SER A 276 16.60 10.80 6.52
CA SER A 276 17.63 11.01 7.54
C SER A 276 19.00 10.63 7.00
N GLY A 277 20.04 11.34 7.45
CA GLY A 277 21.42 11.03 7.09
C GLY A 277 21.98 9.73 7.68
N ASN A 278 21.21 9.02 8.53
CA ASN A 278 21.58 7.76 9.17
C ASN A 278 20.42 6.75 9.18
N GLY A 279 20.74 5.47 9.13
CA GLY A 279 19.79 4.35 9.31
C GLY A 279 19.92 3.63 10.65
N GLY A 280 18.98 2.72 10.89
CA GLY A 280 18.86 1.86 12.07
C GLY A 280 19.22 0.42 11.75
N ALA A 281 18.47 -0.53 12.34
CA ALA A 281 18.69 -1.95 12.10
C ALA A 281 18.42 -2.33 10.63
N PHE A 282 19.15 -3.31 10.10
CA PHE A 282 19.12 -3.64 8.67
C PHE A 282 19.25 -5.14 8.40
N TYR A 283 18.94 -5.57 7.19
CA TYR A 283 19.36 -6.85 6.61
C TYR A 283 19.66 -6.71 5.12
N VAL A 284 20.30 -7.73 4.55
CA VAL A 284 20.61 -7.80 3.12
C VAL A 284 19.84 -8.97 2.51
N ALA A 285 19.27 -8.76 1.33
CA ALA A 285 18.57 -9.78 0.57
C ALA A 285 19.04 -9.83 -0.88
N ASN A 286 18.63 -10.87 -1.61
CA ASN A 286 18.85 -11.05 -3.04
C ASN A 286 20.34 -11.12 -3.46
N ILE A 287 21.15 -11.83 -2.69
CA ILE A 287 22.55 -12.17 -3.00
C ILE A 287 22.67 -13.70 -3.05
N PHE A 288 23.26 -14.24 -4.12
CA PHE A 288 23.36 -15.70 -4.29
C PHE A 288 24.22 -16.35 -3.20
N GLU A 289 25.30 -15.70 -2.79
CA GLU A 289 26.20 -16.22 -1.75
C GLU A 289 25.56 -16.23 -0.36
N GLU A 290 24.44 -15.55 -0.16
CA GLU A 290 23.63 -15.59 1.08
C GLU A 290 22.48 -16.61 0.99
N LEU A 291 22.39 -17.43 -0.08
CA LEU A 291 21.50 -18.58 -0.16
C LEU A 291 22.08 -19.76 0.63
N ASP A 292 21.90 -19.76 1.94
CA ASP A 292 22.59 -20.66 2.87
C ASP A 292 21.69 -21.34 3.92
N LEU A 293 20.40 -21.05 3.95
CA LEU A 293 19.38 -21.68 4.79
C LEU A 293 18.26 -22.35 3.99
N SER A 294 17.59 -23.30 4.64
CA SER A 294 16.45 -23.99 4.04
C SER A 294 15.28 -23.03 3.82
N ASN A 295 14.59 -23.23 2.70
CA ASN A 295 13.50 -22.44 2.15
C ASN A 295 13.89 -21.07 1.58
N GLU A 296 15.18 -20.78 1.46
CA GLU A 296 15.65 -19.61 0.73
C GLU A 296 15.71 -19.89 -0.78
N TRP A 297 15.65 -18.81 -1.56
CA TRP A 297 15.70 -18.84 -3.01
C TRP A 297 16.52 -17.65 -3.56
N PHE A 298 17.00 -17.82 -4.78
CA PHE A 298 17.66 -16.76 -5.53
C PHE A 298 17.33 -16.90 -7.01
N LEU A 299 16.99 -15.79 -7.67
CA LEU A 299 16.74 -15.76 -9.11
C LEU A 299 17.88 -15.04 -9.82
N ASP A 300 18.70 -15.80 -10.55
CA ASP A 300 19.65 -15.22 -11.49
C ASP A 300 18.90 -14.82 -12.77
N LYS A 301 18.59 -13.53 -12.90
CA LYS A 301 17.85 -12.98 -14.03
C LYS A 301 18.66 -13.00 -15.34
N ASP A 302 20.00 -12.92 -15.27
CA ASP A 302 20.86 -12.89 -16.46
C ASP A 302 20.82 -14.22 -17.21
N ILE A 303 20.83 -15.32 -16.46
CA ILE A 303 20.79 -16.68 -17.02
C ILE A 303 19.45 -17.38 -16.79
N ARG A 304 18.41 -16.64 -16.37
CA ARG A 304 17.04 -17.13 -16.12
C ARG A 304 16.94 -18.38 -15.26
N THR A 305 17.78 -18.46 -14.23
CA THR A 305 17.88 -19.66 -13.39
C THR A 305 17.39 -19.36 -11.98
N LEU A 306 16.36 -20.08 -11.55
CA LEU A 306 15.89 -20.06 -10.16
C LEU A 306 16.68 -21.11 -9.37
N TYR A 307 17.24 -20.67 -8.25
CA TYR A 307 17.88 -21.50 -7.24
C TYR A 307 16.99 -21.55 -6.01
N PHE A 308 16.89 -22.72 -5.39
CA PHE A 308 16.09 -22.94 -4.18
C PHE A 308 16.75 -23.97 -3.30
N MET A 309 16.81 -23.71 -1.99
CA MET A 309 17.31 -24.68 -1.01
C MET A 309 16.12 -25.32 -0.26
N PRO A 310 15.64 -26.52 -0.63
CA PRO A 310 14.51 -27.15 0.06
C PRO A 310 14.84 -27.51 1.51
N ASN A 311 13.81 -27.43 2.38
CA ASN A 311 13.82 -28.11 3.66
C ASN A 311 13.45 -29.59 3.47
N GLU A 312 14.45 -30.45 3.35
CA GLU A 312 14.34 -31.89 3.06
C GLU A 312 13.78 -32.22 1.66
N SER A 313 12.47 -32.07 1.45
CA SER A 313 11.77 -32.42 0.21
C SER A 313 11.45 -31.21 -0.66
N MET A 314 11.37 -31.44 -1.97
CA MET A 314 10.94 -30.38 -2.89
C MET A 314 9.44 -30.08 -2.73
N PRO A 315 9.07 -28.78 -2.64
CA PRO A 315 7.69 -28.31 -2.76
C PRO A 315 7.05 -28.72 -4.08
N GLN A 316 5.72 -28.76 -4.11
CA GLN A 316 4.97 -29.16 -5.30
C GLN A 316 4.63 -27.97 -6.20
N ILE A 317 4.32 -26.83 -5.61
CA ILE A 317 3.82 -25.65 -6.29
C ILE A 317 4.81 -24.50 -6.10
N PHE A 318 5.22 -23.91 -7.23
CA PHE A 318 5.99 -22.69 -7.29
C PHE A 318 5.21 -21.67 -8.13
N LEU A 319 5.01 -20.49 -7.58
CA LEU A 319 4.30 -19.38 -8.21
C LEU A 319 5.23 -18.17 -8.26
N ALA A 320 5.28 -17.53 -9.43
CA ALA A 320 6.07 -16.31 -9.63
C ALA A 320 5.13 -15.11 -9.80
N SER A 321 5.43 -14.04 -9.07
CA SER A 321 4.75 -12.76 -9.22
C SER A 321 4.88 -12.18 -10.63
N GLN A 322 3.78 -11.70 -11.22
CA GLN A 322 3.80 -11.12 -12.57
C GLN A 322 3.08 -9.77 -12.70
N ILE A 323 2.03 -9.52 -11.92
CA ILE A 323 1.29 -8.26 -11.97
C ILE A 323 1.02 -7.69 -10.57
N PRO A 324 1.09 -6.36 -10.41
CA PRO A 324 0.79 -5.68 -9.14
C PRO A 324 -0.71 -5.35 -8.95
N CYS A 325 -1.50 -5.31 -10.04
CA CYS A 325 -2.89 -4.86 -10.04
C CYS A 325 -3.77 -5.89 -10.74
N LEU A 326 -4.82 -6.36 -10.06
CA LEU A 326 -5.74 -7.37 -10.56
C LEU A 326 -6.96 -6.72 -11.22
N ILE A 327 -7.55 -5.73 -10.56
CA ILE A 327 -8.75 -5.04 -11.02
C ILE A 327 -8.49 -3.53 -11.07
N CYS A 328 -8.69 -2.92 -12.22
CA CYS A 328 -8.69 -1.47 -12.39
C CYS A 328 -10.09 -1.02 -12.77
N ILE A 329 -10.58 0.02 -12.09
CA ILE A 329 -11.88 0.64 -12.32
C ILE A 329 -11.61 2.11 -12.62
N SER A 330 -11.56 2.46 -13.91
CA SER A 330 -11.13 3.78 -14.36
C SER A 330 -12.16 4.40 -15.27
N GLY A 331 -12.85 5.45 -14.81
CA GLY A 331 -13.59 6.34 -15.70
C GLY A 331 -12.64 7.11 -16.62
N ASN A 332 -13.11 7.50 -17.80
CA ASN A 332 -12.30 8.29 -18.74
C ASN A 332 -12.03 9.71 -18.21
N SER A 333 -12.93 10.25 -17.40
CA SER A 333 -12.82 11.55 -16.74
C SER A 333 -13.79 11.66 -15.56
N ILE A 334 -13.73 12.75 -14.79
CA ILE A 334 -14.71 13.03 -13.73
C ILE A 334 -16.14 13.07 -14.29
N GLN A 335 -16.33 13.67 -15.47
CA GLN A 335 -17.63 13.82 -16.12
C GLN A 335 -18.14 12.50 -16.71
N ASP A 336 -17.22 11.70 -17.25
CA ASP A 336 -17.48 10.34 -17.76
C ASP A 336 -16.95 9.31 -16.76
N SER A 337 -17.46 9.38 -15.53
CA SER A 337 -17.07 8.50 -14.44
C SER A 337 -17.79 7.16 -14.56
N ILE A 338 -17.05 6.06 -14.38
CA ILE A 338 -17.67 4.74 -14.24
C ILE A 338 -18.48 4.68 -12.95
N HIS A 339 -19.69 4.13 -13.01
CA HIS A 339 -20.59 4.17 -11.87
C HIS A 339 -21.47 2.93 -11.66
N ASN A 340 -21.97 2.78 -10.44
CA ASN A 340 -22.89 1.70 -10.04
C ASN A 340 -22.28 0.30 -10.25
N VAL A 341 -21.02 0.11 -9.85
CA VAL A 341 -20.34 -1.18 -9.92
C VAL A 341 -20.33 -1.84 -8.55
N LEU A 342 -20.71 -3.12 -8.50
CA LEU A 342 -20.57 -3.97 -7.31
C LEU A 342 -19.64 -5.12 -7.66
N ILE A 343 -18.60 -5.30 -6.86
CA ILE A 343 -17.71 -6.45 -6.97
C ILE A 343 -17.74 -7.15 -5.62
N GLN A 344 -17.98 -8.46 -5.60
CA GLN A 344 -18.15 -9.20 -4.34
C GLN A 344 -17.71 -10.67 -4.38
N GLY A 345 -17.34 -11.18 -3.21
CA GLY A 345 -17.18 -12.62 -2.97
C GLY A 345 -15.94 -13.24 -3.61
N LEU A 346 -14.89 -12.46 -3.90
CA LEU A 346 -13.67 -12.97 -4.52
C LEU A 346 -12.50 -12.96 -3.52
N THR A 347 -11.56 -13.89 -3.71
CA THR A 347 -10.24 -13.84 -3.09
C THR A 347 -9.25 -13.21 -4.08
N LEU A 348 -8.51 -12.20 -3.64
CA LEU A 348 -7.39 -11.60 -4.38
C LEU A 348 -6.09 -11.97 -3.68
N THR A 349 -5.13 -12.49 -4.42
CA THR A 349 -3.88 -12.98 -3.82
C THR A 349 -2.69 -12.84 -4.73
N GLN A 350 -1.49 -12.85 -4.14
CA GLN A 350 -0.21 -13.05 -4.83
C GLN A 350 -0.03 -12.08 -6.00
N THR A 351 0.26 -10.83 -5.70
CA THR A 351 0.64 -9.82 -6.69
C THR A 351 2.09 -9.41 -6.51
N SER A 352 2.72 -8.90 -7.58
CA SER A 352 4.08 -8.38 -7.50
C SER A 352 4.24 -7.30 -6.44
N ASN A 353 5.36 -7.35 -5.71
CA ASN A 353 5.69 -6.36 -4.70
C ASN A 353 5.87 -4.97 -5.32
N THR A 354 5.49 -3.92 -4.58
CA THR A 354 5.59 -2.52 -5.03
C THR A 354 6.61 -1.67 -4.28
N TYR A 355 7.40 -2.25 -3.38
CA TYR A 355 8.64 -1.59 -2.94
C TYR A 355 9.60 -1.42 -4.13
N MET A 356 10.45 -0.39 -4.12
CA MET A 356 11.29 0.06 -5.25
C MET A 356 10.52 0.50 -6.52
N ARG A 357 9.18 0.64 -6.48
CA ARG A 357 8.41 1.33 -7.54
C ARG A 357 8.32 2.82 -7.26
N ASP A 358 7.56 3.54 -8.09
CA ASP A 358 7.32 4.97 -7.91
C ASP A 358 6.45 5.24 -6.67
N TYR A 359 6.90 6.19 -5.86
CA TYR A 359 6.21 6.77 -4.71
C TYR A 359 6.07 8.28 -4.87
N MET A 360 5.10 8.88 -4.18
CA MET A 360 4.93 10.32 -4.11
C MET A 360 4.77 10.79 -2.66
N GLY A 361 5.15 12.03 -2.35
CA GLY A 361 4.67 12.72 -1.15
C GLY A 361 3.33 13.39 -1.44
N PRO A 362 2.19 12.90 -0.93
CA PRO A 362 0.87 13.39 -1.31
C PRO A 362 0.52 14.72 -0.62
N SER A 363 1.20 15.08 0.46
CA SER A 363 0.93 16.26 1.28
C SER A 363 2.11 16.61 2.20
N GLY A 364 1.90 17.48 3.20
CA GLY A 364 2.91 17.83 4.23
C GLY A 364 3.09 16.81 5.37
N GLY A 365 2.47 15.63 5.29
CA GLY A 365 2.74 14.52 6.21
C GLY A 365 4.05 13.81 5.88
N ASP A 366 4.48 12.87 6.71
CA ASP A 366 5.78 12.20 6.55
C ASP A 366 5.70 11.00 5.58
N TRP A 367 4.51 10.65 5.09
CA TRP A 367 4.28 9.43 4.31
C TRP A 367 4.47 9.63 2.82
N ALA A 368 5.29 8.78 2.21
CA ALA A 368 5.25 8.58 0.77
C ALA A 368 4.24 7.47 0.42
N VAL A 369 3.62 7.56 -0.76
CA VAL A 369 2.59 6.60 -1.19
C VAL A 369 2.84 6.07 -2.59
N HIS A 370 2.73 4.76 -2.72
CA HIS A 370 2.56 4.14 -4.02
C HIS A 370 1.10 4.30 -4.46
N ARG A 371 0.85 5.06 -5.55
CA ARG A 371 -0.51 5.34 -6.06
C ARG A 371 -1.13 4.18 -6.86
N GLY A 372 -0.94 2.96 -6.39
CA GLY A 372 -1.43 1.73 -7.02
C GLY A 372 -1.92 0.73 -5.99
N GLY A 373 -2.61 -0.31 -6.43
CA GLY A 373 -3.11 -1.37 -5.55
C GLY A 373 -3.68 -2.56 -6.31
N ASN A 374 -4.08 -3.58 -5.56
CA ASN A 374 -4.70 -4.80 -6.10
C ASN A 374 -6.04 -4.49 -6.78
N ILE A 375 -6.81 -3.59 -6.16
CA ILE A 375 -7.91 -2.88 -6.82
C ILE A 375 -7.55 -1.40 -6.90
N TYR A 376 -7.46 -0.87 -8.12
CA TYR A 376 -7.22 0.54 -8.40
C TYR A 376 -8.51 1.22 -8.86
N LEU A 377 -8.85 2.37 -8.28
CA LEU A 377 -10.00 3.18 -8.67
C LEU A 377 -9.59 4.62 -8.95
N THR A 378 -10.07 5.13 -10.08
CA THR A 378 -10.02 6.56 -10.40
C THR A 378 -11.19 6.93 -11.29
N ASN A 379 -11.66 8.17 -11.18
CA ASN A 379 -12.83 8.66 -11.89
C ASN A 379 -14.07 7.78 -11.69
N THR A 380 -14.38 7.43 -10.44
CA THR A 380 -15.47 6.49 -10.12
C THR A 380 -16.59 7.11 -9.29
N ARG A 381 -17.80 6.55 -9.38
CA ARG A 381 -18.94 6.93 -8.52
C ARG A 381 -19.78 5.72 -8.11
N ASN A 382 -20.18 5.62 -6.84
CA ASN A 382 -21.07 4.55 -6.36
C ASN A 382 -20.51 3.15 -6.68
N ILE A 383 -19.30 2.89 -6.17
CA ILE A 383 -18.64 1.58 -6.28
C ILE A 383 -18.71 0.87 -4.93
N THR A 384 -19.04 -0.41 -4.94
CA THR A 384 -19.05 -1.26 -3.75
C THR A 384 -18.08 -2.42 -3.91
N ILE A 385 -17.16 -2.55 -2.96
CA ILE A 385 -16.21 -3.66 -2.82
C ILE A 385 -16.54 -4.36 -1.50
N THR A 386 -17.05 -5.59 -1.57
CA THR A 386 -17.53 -6.27 -0.37
C THR A 386 -17.30 -7.77 -0.37
N ARG A 387 -17.12 -8.37 0.81
CA ARG A 387 -16.93 -9.83 0.97
C ARG A 387 -15.71 -10.35 0.22
N TYR A 388 -14.63 -9.57 0.22
CA TYR A 388 -13.34 -10.00 -0.28
C TYR A 388 -12.47 -10.61 0.81
N LEU A 389 -11.59 -11.50 0.37
CA LEU A 389 -10.34 -11.81 1.07
C LEU A 389 -9.17 -11.30 0.22
N PHE A 390 -8.42 -10.34 0.75
CA PHE A 390 -7.12 -9.95 0.22
C PHE A 390 -6.05 -10.68 1.03
N MET A 391 -5.34 -11.60 0.40
CA MET A 391 -4.35 -12.45 1.08
C MET A 391 -3.03 -12.39 0.34
N GLU A 392 -1.97 -11.93 1.00
CA GLU A 392 -0.63 -11.78 0.41
C GLU A 392 -0.57 -10.85 -0.83
N PRO A 393 -1.20 -9.66 -0.82
CA PRO A 393 -0.98 -8.70 -1.89
C PRO A 393 0.40 -8.04 -1.75
N GLY A 394 1.20 -8.08 -2.81
CA GLY A 394 2.46 -7.34 -2.93
C GLY A 394 2.32 -5.80 -3.04
N SER A 395 1.10 -5.28 -3.10
CA SER A 395 0.83 -3.84 -3.18
C SER A 395 -0.16 -3.40 -2.10
N ASN A 396 -0.67 -2.17 -2.20
CA ASN A 396 -1.83 -1.78 -1.43
C ASN A 396 -3.03 -2.68 -1.80
N GLY A 397 -3.96 -2.88 -0.86
CA GLY A 397 -5.18 -3.65 -1.13
C GLY A 397 -6.10 -2.91 -2.12
N VAL A 398 -6.63 -1.76 -1.69
CA VAL A 398 -7.49 -0.89 -2.49
C VAL A 398 -6.90 0.52 -2.55
N ALA A 399 -6.72 1.06 -3.76
CA ALA A 399 -6.23 2.41 -3.98
C ALA A 399 -7.30 3.28 -4.63
N LEU A 400 -7.83 4.26 -3.87
CA LEU A 400 -8.71 5.32 -4.36
C LEU A 400 -7.87 6.53 -4.72
N ILE A 401 -7.57 6.68 -6.01
CA ILE A 401 -6.67 7.70 -6.52
C ILE A 401 -7.46 8.76 -7.30
N ASP A 402 -7.20 10.03 -7.01
CA ASP A 402 -7.89 11.17 -7.60
C ASP A 402 -9.42 11.13 -7.33
N TYR A 403 -10.25 11.50 -8.31
CA TYR A 403 -11.70 11.59 -8.11
C TYR A 403 -12.36 10.22 -7.90
N ASN A 404 -12.95 10.02 -6.72
CA ASN A 404 -13.79 8.87 -6.41
C ASN A 404 -14.92 9.34 -5.49
N ASP A 405 -16.18 9.04 -5.80
CA ASP A 405 -17.32 9.55 -5.03
C ASP A 405 -18.26 8.42 -4.62
N ALA A 406 -18.73 8.44 -3.37
CA ALA A 406 -19.66 7.44 -2.83
C ALA A 406 -19.13 6.00 -2.94
N ILE A 407 -17.92 5.76 -2.43
CA ILE A 407 -17.30 4.42 -2.43
C ILE A 407 -17.59 3.70 -1.13
N SER A 408 -17.94 2.40 -1.22
CA SER A 408 -18.17 1.55 -0.06
C SER A 408 -17.23 0.34 -0.07
N ILE A 409 -16.40 0.22 0.95
CA ILE A 409 -15.47 -0.90 1.16
C ILE A 409 -15.88 -1.58 2.46
N THR A 410 -16.62 -2.68 2.36
CA THR A 410 -17.28 -3.29 3.54
C THR A 410 -17.17 -4.80 3.62
N LEU A 411 -17.09 -5.34 4.82
CA LEU A 411 -17.10 -6.80 5.05
C LEU A 411 -15.97 -7.53 4.32
N ASN A 412 -14.78 -6.91 4.23
CA ASN A 412 -13.60 -7.53 3.63
C ASN A 412 -12.59 -7.92 4.70
N GLU A 413 -11.76 -8.90 4.38
CA GLU A 413 -10.56 -9.26 5.13
C GLU A 413 -9.31 -8.89 4.34
N PHE A 414 -8.34 -8.28 5.01
CA PHE A 414 -7.05 -7.90 4.47
C PHE A 414 -5.97 -8.51 5.36
N VAL A 415 -5.18 -9.44 4.82
CA VAL A 415 -4.15 -10.15 5.57
C VAL A 415 -2.84 -10.33 4.78
N TRP A 416 -1.69 -10.23 5.47
CA TRP A 416 -0.34 -10.40 4.93
C TRP A 416 0.01 -9.41 3.80
N LEU A 417 -0.36 -8.14 3.96
CA LEU A 417 -0.15 -7.13 2.92
C LEU A 417 1.29 -6.60 2.94
N ALA A 418 1.90 -6.47 1.77
CA ALA A 418 3.19 -5.81 1.61
C ALA A 418 3.18 -4.34 2.07
N ASN A 419 2.05 -3.64 1.89
CA ASN A 419 1.86 -2.22 2.20
C ASN A 419 0.47 -1.99 2.85
N SER A 420 -0.20 -0.90 2.51
CA SER A 420 -1.42 -0.42 3.17
C SER A 420 -2.67 -1.15 2.67
N ALA A 421 -3.68 -1.36 3.52
CA ALA A 421 -4.89 -2.06 3.07
C ALA A 421 -5.77 -1.18 2.18
N ILE A 422 -6.06 0.05 2.61
CA ILE A 422 -6.87 1.00 1.85
C ILE A 422 -6.18 2.36 1.88
N ILE A 423 -5.90 2.91 0.69
CA ILE A 423 -5.37 4.27 0.55
C ILE A 423 -6.37 5.16 -0.19
N LEU A 424 -6.51 6.40 0.28
CA LEU A 424 -7.25 7.46 -0.37
C LEU A 424 -6.28 8.61 -0.61
N VAL A 425 -5.99 8.90 -1.87
CA VAL A 425 -5.00 9.91 -2.26
C VAL A 425 -5.58 10.78 -3.36
N GLY A 426 -5.99 11.99 -3.01
CA GLY A 426 -6.41 13.00 -3.98
C GLY A 426 -5.26 13.79 -4.56
N SER A 427 -5.58 14.68 -5.51
CA SER A 427 -4.63 15.65 -6.06
C SER A 427 -5.17 17.07 -5.95
N THR A 428 -4.26 18.04 -5.78
CA THR A 428 -4.51 19.49 -5.88
C THR A 428 -3.62 20.09 -6.96
N ASN A 429 -3.89 21.34 -7.35
CA ASN A 429 -2.94 22.14 -8.13
C ASN A 429 -2.22 23.12 -7.18
N GLY A 430 -1.08 22.68 -6.62
CA GLY A 430 -0.44 23.39 -5.52
C GLY A 430 -1.40 23.51 -4.33
N ILE A 431 -1.60 24.72 -3.84
CA ILE A 431 -2.56 25.01 -2.77
C ILE A 431 -4.03 24.77 -3.17
N ASP A 432 -4.38 24.86 -4.46
CA ASP A 432 -5.77 24.86 -4.91
C ASP A 432 -6.34 23.45 -5.06
N GLY A 433 -7.09 23.00 -4.05
CA GLY A 433 -7.98 21.85 -4.13
C GLY A 433 -9.47 22.22 -4.14
N PHE A 434 -9.81 23.51 -4.24
CA PHE A 434 -11.19 23.99 -4.33
C PHE A 434 -11.68 23.93 -5.77
N SER A 435 -10.91 24.51 -6.70
CA SER A 435 -11.24 24.51 -8.13
C SER A 435 -10.96 23.15 -8.77
N MET A 436 -10.04 22.38 -8.19
CA MET A 436 -9.70 21.02 -8.62
C MET A 436 -10.57 20.01 -7.85
N ALA A 437 -11.57 19.41 -8.49
CA ALA A 437 -12.43 18.39 -7.87
C ALA A 437 -11.87 16.96 -8.04
N SER A 438 -10.59 16.76 -7.77
CA SER A 438 -9.85 15.51 -8.06
C SER A 438 -9.49 14.75 -6.78
N GLN A 439 -10.43 14.61 -5.85
CA GLN A 439 -10.22 13.97 -4.56
C GLN A 439 -11.22 12.85 -4.28
N PRO A 440 -10.83 11.81 -3.53
CA PRO A 440 -11.78 10.87 -2.96
C PRO A 440 -12.74 11.59 -2.00
N ALA A 441 -14.03 11.30 -2.13
CA ALA A 441 -15.10 11.90 -1.37
C ALA A 441 -16.20 10.88 -1.00
N ASN A 442 -16.83 11.08 0.16
CA ASN A 442 -17.98 10.28 0.61
C ASN A 442 -17.68 8.77 0.66
N THR A 443 -16.52 8.42 1.21
CA THR A 443 -16.07 7.02 1.29
C THR A 443 -16.48 6.39 2.62
N LEU A 444 -17.10 5.22 2.56
CA LEU A 444 -17.44 4.39 3.70
C LEU A 444 -16.54 3.15 3.76
N ILE A 445 -15.73 3.04 4.81
CA ILE A 445 -14.89 1.89 5.13
C ILE A 445 -15.45 1.26 6.41
N GLN A 446 -16.20 0.17 6.28
CA GLN A 446 -16.96 -0.37 7.41
C GLN A 446 -16.90 -1.88 7.55
N SER A 447 -16.76 -2.34 8.80
CA SER A 447 -16.83 -3.76 9.16
C SER A 447 -15.81 -4.62 8.39
N ASN A 448 -14.62 -4.09 8.16
CA ASN A 448 -13.49 -4.84 7.62
C ASN A 448 -12.62 -5.41 8.74
N LEU A 449 -11.99 -6.54 8.47
CA LEU A 449 -10.94 -7.16 9.28
C LEU A 449 -9.61 -6.89 8.58
N ILE A 450 -8.67 -6.20 9.25
CA ILE A 450 -7.39 -5.82 8.65
C ILE A 450 -6.26 -6.20 9.61
N HIS A 451 -5.39 -7.11 9.19
CA HIS A 451 -4.31 -7.59 10.03
C HIS A 451 -3.06 -8.01 9.25
N GLU A 452 -1.90 -8.02 9.92
CA GLU A 452 -0.59 -8.31 9.32
C GLU A 452 -0.34 -7.52 8.01
N THR A 453 -0.28 -6.21 8.13
CA THR A 453 0.07 -5.31 7.01
C THR A 453 1.53 -4.89 7.08
N GLY A 454 2.03 -4.25 6.02
CA GLY A 454 3.39 -3.72 5.96
C GLY A 454 4.49 -4.77 6.13
N ILE A 455 4.33 -5.92 5.47
CA ILE A 455 5.36 -6.98 5.46
C ILE A 455 6.69 -6.42 4.94
N TYR A 456 6.66 -5.63 3.87
CA TYR A 456 7.85 -4.97 3.33
C TYR A 456 7.90 -3.48 3.67
N VAL A 457 6.78 -2.76 3.49
CA VAL A 457 6.71 -1.30 3.66
C VAL A 457 6.28 -0.96 5.08
N LYS A 458 7.19 -0.44 5.90
CA LYS A 458 6.93 -0.25 7.34
C LYS A 458 6.16 1.04 7.64
N GLN A 459 6.29 2.08 6.83
CA GLN A 459 5.38 3.25 6.86
C GLN A 459 4.14 2.97 6.02
N SER A 460 3.33 2.05 6.52
CA SER A 460 2.04 1.66 5.97
C SER A 460 0.97 1.64 7.05
N SER A 461 -0.30 1.66 6.63
CA SER A 461 -1.45 1.53 7.52
C SER A 461 -2.56 0.68 6.90
N PRO A 462 -3.40 0.04 7.73
CA PRO A 462 -4.74 -0.37 7.32
C PRO A 462 -5.46 0.71 6.52
N ILE A 463 -5.44 1.96 6.99
CA ILE A 463 -6.16 3.06 6.33
C ILE A 463 -5.30 4.32 6.29
N LEU A 464 -4.97 4.76 5.07
CA LEU A 464 -4.34 6.04 4.81
C LEU A 464 -5.31 6.99 4.13
N ILE A 465 -5.44 8.20 4.67
CA ILE A 465 -6.26 9.29 4.14
C ILE A 465 -5.34 10.46 3.83
N SER A 466 -5.26 10.86 2.57
CA SER A 466 -4.56 12.08 2.15
C SER A 466 -5.34 12.81 1.07
N VAL A 467 -5.45 14.14 1.20
CA VAL A 467 -6.12 15.03 0.24
C VAL A 467 -7.51 14.49 -0.11
N SER A 468 -8.29 14.14 0.91
CA SER A 468 -9.58 13.45 0.78
C SER A 468 -10.67 14.08 1.65
N ARG A 469 -11.94 13.80 1.37
CA ARG A 469 -13.10 14.48 1.97
C ARG A 469 -14.12 13.48 2.51
N SER A 470 -14.72 13.75 3.67
CA SER A 470 -15.90 13.01 4.16
C SER A 470 -15.68 11.49 4.20
N VAL A 471 -14.65 11.05 4.91
CA VAL A 471 -14.31 9.61 5.03
C VAL A 471 -14.87 9.05 6.33
N SER A 472 -15.69 8.01 6.22
CA SER A 472 -16.27 7.29 7.36
C SER A 472 -15.57 5.95 7.56
N VAL A 473 -14.80 5.82 8.63
CA VAL A 473 -14.12 4.58 9.04
C VAL A 473 -14.85 4.02 10.26
N ILE A 474 -15.71 3.02 10.05
CA ILE A 474 -16.70 2.60 11.06
C ILE A 474 -16.63 1.11 11.35
N GLY A 475 -16.45 0.72 12.62
CA GLY A 475 -16.68 -0.67 13.02
C GLY A 475 -15.67 -1.67 12.46
N ASN A 476 -14.45 -1.25 12.13
CA ASN A 476 -13.40 -2.13 11.61
C ASN A 476 -12.56 -2.72 12.77
N LEU A 477 -11.99 -3.90 12.54
CA LEU A 477 -11.04 -4.55 13.44
C LEU A 477 -9.65 -4.50 12.83
N MET A 478 -8.70 -3.83 13.49
CA MET A 478 -7.34 -3.61 12.97
C MET A 478 -6.28 -4.01 13.99
N PHE A 479 -5.38 -4.93 13.62
CA PHE A 479 -4.30 -5.36 14.51
C PHE A 479 -3.10 -5.96 13.80
N ASN A 480 -1.99 -6.15 14.52
CA ASN A 480 -0.75 -6.69 13.96
C ASN A 480 -0.11 -5.78 12.90
N ILE A 481 0.01 -4.49 13.21
CA ILE A 481 0.42 -3.42 12.28
C ILE A 481 1.81 -2.86 12.64
N PRO A 482 2.71 -2.62 11.66
CA PRO A 482 4.07 -2.14 11.94
C PRO A 482 4.10 -0.67 12.40
N ARG A 483 3.14 0.16 11.97
CA ARG A 483 2.97 1.59 12.29
C ARG A 483 1.54 1.91 12.72
N ALA A 484 0.91 3.00 12.24
CA ALA A 484 -0.47 3.38 12.61
C ALA A 484 -1.49 2.47 11.98
N ALA A 485 -2.63 2.30 12.65
CA ALA A 485 -3.80 1.71 12.04
C ALA A 485 -4.49 2.67 11.07
N ILE A 486 -4.65 3.94 11.48
CA ILE A 486 -5.25 4.99 10.66
C ILE A 486 -4.31 6.19 10.63
N ASN A 487 -3.92 6.61 9.44
CA ASN A 487 -3.16 7.84 9.22
C ASN A 487 -3.97 8.83 8.39
N VAL A 488 -4.08 10.07 8.89
CA VAL A 488 -4.60 11.21 8.13
C VAL A 488 -3.42 12.15 7.84
N ASN A 489 -2.93 12.12 6.60
CA ASN A 489 -1.63 12.68 6.24
C ASN A 489 -1.65 14.21 6.08
N ASP A 490 -2.81 14.86 6.22
CA ASP A 490 -3.00 16.30 6.02
C ASP A 490 -4.32 16.84 6.61
N GLY A 491 -4.45 18.17 6.68
CA GLY A 491 -5.67 18.89 7.07
C GLY A 491 -6.46 19.43 5.87
N PHE A 492 -6.64 18.66 4.79
CA PHE A 492 -7.25 19.15 3.55
C PHE A 492 -8.72 19.60 3.68
N TYR A 493 -9.60 18.73 4.19
CA TYR A 493 -11.06 18.99 4.20
C TYR A 493 -11.76 18.61 5.50
N GLY A 494 -11.37 17.48 6.09
CA GLY A 494 -12.04 16.94 7.27
C GLY A 494 -13.41 16.34 6.98
N ILE A 495 -14.36 16.50 7.92
CA ILE A 495 -15.62 15.72 7.99
C ILE A 495 -15.35 14.21 8.03
N ASN A 496 -14.18 13.81 8.53
CA ASN A 496 -13.87 12.41 8.72
C ASN A 496 -14.57 11.93 10.00
N THR A 497 -15.10 10.71 9.97
CA THR A 497 -15.71 10.06 11.14
C THR A 497 -15.01 8.73 11.37
N LEU A 498 -14.18 8.66 12.42
CA LEU A 498 -13.49 7.45 12.84
C LEU A 498 -14.22 6.92 14.09
N SER A 499 -15.06 5.89 13.94
CA SER A 499 -15.88 5.44 15.05
C SER A 499 -16.11 3.95 15.15
N TRP A 500 -16.32 3.46 16.37
CA TRP A 500 -16.62 2.05 16.64
C TRP A 500 -15.54 1.07 16.17
N ASN A 501 -14.34 1.55 15.83
CA ASN A 501 -13.24 0.68 15.44
C ASN A 501 -12.59 0.06 16.68
N ILE A 502 -12.10 -1.17 16.52
CA ILE A 502 -11.28 -1.85 17.51
C ILE A 502 -9.86 -1.93 16.96
N ILE A 503 -8.93 -1.25 17.63
CA ILE A 503 -7.54 -1.15 17.18
C ILE A 503 -6.63 -1.57 18.33
N PHE A 504 -5.73 -2.51 18.07
CA PHE A 504 -4.72 -2.96 19.03
C PHE A 504 -3.50 -3.54 18.33
N ASN A 505 -2.40 -3.76 19.04
CA ASN A 505 -1.20 -4.38 18.48
C ASN A 505 -0.69 -3.63 17.21
N THR A 506 -0.54 -2.31 17.33
CA THR A 506 0.01 -1.42 16.30
C THR A 506 1.37 -0.88 16.73
N VAL A 507 2.10 -0.25 15.81
CA VAL A 507 3.44 0.33 16.07
C VAL A 507 4.39 -0.74 16.64
N ARG A 508 4.30 -1.96 16.07
CA ARG A 508 5.04 -3.15 16.53
C ARG A 508 6.51 -3.11 16.18
N GLU A 509 6.81 -2.51 15.03
CA GLU A 509 8.13 -2.57 14.39
C GLU A 509 8.74 -1.17 14.30
N THR A 510 7.91 -0.15 14.07
CA THR A 510 8.32 1.25 14.04
C THR A 510 8.20 1.90 15.42
N SER A 511 8.52 3.20 15.51
CA SER A 511 8.42 4.04 16.70
C SER A 511 7.84 5.41 16.35
N ASP A 512 7.61 6.24 17.37
CA ASP A 512 7.15 7.63 17.24
C ASP A 512 5.89 7.79 16.40
N HIS A 513 4.91 6.95 16.72
CA HIS A 513 3.60 6.97 16.11
C HIS A 513 2.61 6.28 17.03
N ARG A 514 1.31 6.41 16.75
CA ARG A 514 0.21 5.85 17.57
C ARG A 514 -0.80 5.09 16.73
N LEU A 515 -1.88 4.61 17.35
CA LEU A 515 -2.92 3.83 16.67
C LEU A 515 -3.63 4.67 15.60
N ILE A 516 -4.01 5.90 15.94
CA ILE A 516 -4.55 6.90 15.01
C ILE A 516 -3.61 8.10 15.03
N ASN A 517 -3.13 8.52 13.86
CA ASN A 517 -2.26 9.68 13.72
C ASN A 517 -2.79 10.65 12.67
N THR A 518 -2.57 11.95 12.91
CA THR A 518 -2.96 13.02 12.02
C THR A 518 -1.85 14.07 11.87
N TRP A 519 -1.74 14.69 10.70
CA TRP A 519 -0.89 15.86 10.43
C TRP A 519 -1.69 16.99 9.77
N ASP A 520 -1.22 18.24 9.90
CA ASP A 520 -1.69 19.40 9.11
C ASP A 520 -0.58 20.45 8.98
N ARG A 521 0.52 20.06 8.32
CA ARG A 521 1.72 20.92 8.15
C ARG A 521 1.64 21.89 6.97
N GLN A 522 0.50 21.98 6.30
CA GLN A 522 0.36 22.77 5.08
C GLN A 522 -1.09 23.17 4.83
N PRO A 523 -1.38 24.43 4.49
CA PRO A 523 -2.72 24.86 4.11
C PRO A 523 -3.11 24.32 2.72
N PHE A 524 -4.40 24.01 2.55
CA PHE A 524 -5.00 23.76 1.25
C PHE A 524 -6.26 24.61 1.11
N LEU A 525 -6.49 25.15 -0.09
CA LEU A 525 -7.74 25.82 -0.43
C LEU A 525 -8.82 24.77 -0.71
N SER A 526 -9.92 24.85 0.01
CA SER A 526 -11.11 24.00 -0.15
C SER A 526 -12.39 24.79 0.13
N ASP A 527 -13.54 24.14 0.25
CA ASP A 527 -14.80 24.75 0.73
C ASP A 527 -15.37 24.08 1.98
N ALA A 528 -14.48 23.49 2.80
CA ALA A 528 -14.87 22.64 3.92
C ALA A 528 -15.73 23.35 4.98
N VAL A 529 -15.43 24.62 5.29
CA VAL A 529 -16.18 25.41 6.29
C VAL A 529 -17.59 25.71 5.80
N GLN A 530 -17.72 26.12 4.54
CA GLN A 530 -19.00 26.44 3.93
C GLN A 530 -18.93 26.09 2.44
N ARG A 531 -19.77 25.13 2.04
CA ARG A 531 -19.84 24.65 0.65
C ARG A 531 -19.98 25.82 -0.34
N GLY A 532 -19.14 25.81 -1.38
CA GLY A 532 -19.09 26.84 -2.41
C GLY A 532 -18.33 28.11 -2.05
N LEU A 533 -17.83 28.26 -0.82
CA LEU A 533 -16.98 29.39 -0.41
C LEU A 533 -15.55 28.90 -0.11
N PRO A 534 -14.52 29.44 -0.79
CA PRO A 534 -13.13 29.07 -0.55
C PRO A 534 -12.68 29.35 0.90
N SER A 535 -11.92 28.43 1.48
CA SER A 535 -11.40 28.46 2.84
C SER A 535 -10.08 27.68 2.92
N LEU A 536 -9.17 28.12 3.79
CA LEU A 536 -7.97 27.36 4.17
C LEU A 536 -8.16 26.48 5.40
N TRP A 537 -9.31 26.61 6.05
CA TRP A 537 -9.67 25.83 7.22
C TRP A 537 -10.51 24.63 6.80
N GLN A 538 -10.17 23.48 7.38
CA GLN A 538 -10.95 22.26 7.26
C GLN A 538 -12.20 22.30 8.15
N HIS A 539 -13.14 21.41 7.86
CA HIS A 539 -14.26 21.14 8.74
C HIS A 539 -13.83 20.19 9.87
N LYS A 540 -14.48 20.31 11.03
CA LYS A 540 -14.27 19.40 12.16
C LYS A 540 -14.42 17.92 11.75
N SER A 541 -13.46 17.09 12.14
CA SER A 541 -13.50 15.63 12.06
C SER A 541 -13.70 15.03 13.45
N TYR A 542 -14.26 13.82 13.51
CA TYR A 542 -14.72 13.20 14.74
C TYR A 542 -14.06 11.83 14.94
N ILE A 543 -13.44 11.65 16.10
CA ILE A 543 -12.84 10.36 16.52
C ILE A 543 -13.57 9.94 17.79
N HIS A 544 -14.51 8.99 17.67
CA HIS A 544 -15.34 8.66 18.82
C HIS A 544 -15.80 7.20 18.91
N HIS A 545 -16.10 6.75 20.14
CA HIS A 545 -16.62 5.39 20.39
C HIS A 545 -15.70 4.26 19.90
N ASN A 546 -14.40 4.51 19.75
CA ASN A 546 -13.43 3.47 19.39
C ASN A 546 -12.96 2.72 20.64
N THR A 547 -12.52 1.47 20.46
CA THR A 547 -11.77 0.69 21.45
C THR A 547 -10.32 0.65 21.01
N LEU A 548 -9.46 1.36 21.73
CA LEU A 548 -8.06 1.54 21.36
C LEU A 548 -7.17 0.96 22.47
N VAL A 549 -6.44 -0.11 22.15
CA VAL A 549 -5.51 -0.76 23.09
C VAL A 549 -4.09 -0.53 22.60
N ASN A 550 -3.36 0.30 23.34
CA ASN A 550 -1.99 0.61 23.02
C ASN A 550 -1.05 -0.47 23.58
N ASN A 551 -0.19 -1.12 22.79
CA ASN A 551 0.57 -2.29 23.27
C ASN A 551 2.10 -2.22 23.08
N TYR A 552 2.60 -1.57 22.04
CA TYR A 552 4.02 -1.60 21.64
C TYR A 552 4.65 -0.20 21.75
N ASN A 553 5.36 0.28 20.72
CA ASN A 553 6.17 1.49 20.78
C ASN A 553 5.35 2.79 20.65
N SER A 554 4.09 2.75 21.08
CA SER A 554 3.16 3.87 21.04
C SER A 554 2.93 4.38 22.46
N PHE A 555 2.91 5.71 22.65
CA PHE A 555 2.78 6.34 23.98
C PHE A 555 1.34 6.77 24.35
N TYR A 556 0.46 7.05 23.37
CA TYR A 556 -0.96 7.46 23.52
C TYR A 556 -1.80 6.89 22.36
N PRO A 557 -3.07 6.48 22.50
CA PRO A 557 -3.78 5.89 21.36
C PRO A 557 -4.07 6.83 20.18
N ILE A 558 -4.32 8.12 20.43
CA ILE A 558 -4.60 9.13 19.41
C ILE A 558 -3.48 10.18 19.41
N ASP A 559 -2.96 10.49 18.23
CA ASP A 559 -1.82 11.39 18.01
C ASP A 559 -2.16 12.49 17.02
N HIS A 560 -2.49 13.66 17.57
CA HIS A 560 -2.59 14.88 16.78
C HIS A 560 -1.21 15.51 16.70
N ASP A 561 -0.44 15.04 15.75
CA ASP A 561 0.92 15.51 15.51
C ASP A 561 0.90 16.86 14.77
N ASP A 562 2.07 17.40 14.47
CA ASP A 562 2.34 18.73 13.91
C ASP A 562 1.21 19.34 13.06
N GLY A 563 0.71 20.48 13.53
CA GLY A 563 -0.27 21.31 12.83
C GLY A 563 -1.72 20.82 12.95
N SER A 564 -1.95 19.58 13.38
CA SER A 564 -3.29 19.00 13.51
C SER A 564 -4.25 19.89 14.29
N CYS A 565 -5.39 20.17 13.70
CA CYS A 565 -6.46 20.99 14.29
C CYS A 565 -7.83 20.50 13.81
N PHE A 566 -8.93 21.01 14.38
CA PHE A 566 -10.31 20.64 14.02
C PHE A 566 -10.64 19.14 14.21
N TYR A 567 -10.17 18.56 15.30
CA TYR A 567 -10.58 17.22 15.73
C TYR A 567 -11.41 17.29 17.01
N GLU A 568 -12.46 16.47 17.07
CA GLU A 568 -13.21 16.20 18.30
C GLU A 568 -13.00 14.74 18.69
N ASN A 569 -12.47 14.54 19.90
CA ASN A 569 -12.21 13.22 20.46
C ASN A 569 -13.16 12.97 21.62
N SER A 570 -14.07 12.01 21.46
CA SER A 570 -15.10 11.78 22.47
C SER A 570 -15.48 10.31 22.58
N TYR A 571 -15.80 9.85 23.79
CA TYR A 571 -16.28 8.51 24.08
C TYR A 571 -15.38 7.35 23.60
N ASN A 572 -14.08 7.58 23.37
CA ASN A 572 -13.14 6.52 23.05
C ASN A 572 -12.73 5.78 24.32
N PHE A 573 -12.84 4.45 24.30
CA PHE A 573 -12.25 3.58 25.31
C PHE A 573 -10.78 3.36 24.99
N GLN A 574 -9.90 3.83 25.87
CA GLN A 574 -8.46 3.83 25.66
C GLN A 574 -7.74 3.07 26.78
N VAL A 575 -6.92 2.09 26.40
CA VAL A 575 -5.99 1.39 27.29
C VAL A 575 -4.58 1.88 27.00
N VAL A 576 -3.93 2.45 28.01
CA VAL A 576 -2.56 3.01 27.90
C VAL A 576 -1.65 2.32 28.89
N PHE A 577 -0.48 1.89 28.43
CA PHE A 577 0.57 1.31 29.27
C PHE A 577 1.66 2.36 29.49
N TRP A 578 1.79 2.85 30.72
CA TRP A 578 2.89 3.72 31.12
C TRP A 578 4.10 2.89 31.59
N LEU A 579 5.31 3.41 31.36
CA LEU A 579 6.64 2.86 31.67
C LEU A 579 6.90 2.40 33.14
N TYR A 580 5.86 2.28 33.99
CA TYR A 580 5.95 1.90 35.40
C TYR A 580 4.85 0.93 35.89
N ASN A 581 4.39 -0.03 35.07
CA ASN A 581 3.37 -1.03 35.47
C ASN A 581 2.03 -0.44 35.94
N LEU A 582 1.64 0.73 35.45
CA LEU A 582 0.34 1.32 35.75
C LEU A 582 -0.61 1.16 34.54
N PHE A 583 -1.70 0.44 34.75
CA PHE A 583 -2.82 0.36 33.81
C PHE A 583 -3.73 1.58 34.00
N LEU A 584 -3.86 2.41 32.97
CA LEU A 584 -4.83 3.51 32.95
C LEU A 584 -5.88 3.22 31.87
N ILE A 585 -7.14 3.12 32.31
CA ILE A 585 -8.31 3.07 31.44
C ILE A 585 -8.89 4.48 31.40
N TYR A 586 -8.98 5.07 30.21
CA TYR A 586 -9.58 6.38 30.00
C TYR A 586 -10.83 6.24 29.13
N ILE A 587 -11.90 6.94 29.53
CA ILE A 587 -13.03 7.26 28.66
C ILE A 587 -12.89 8.74 28.35
N GLU A 588 -12.54 9.06 27.11
CA GLU A 588 -12.27 10.44 26.71
C GLU A 588 -13.56 11.25 26.54
N TYR A 589 -13.57 12.47 27.07
CA TYR A 589 -14.62 13.45 26.80
C TYR A 589 -13.95 14.82 26.69
N ASN A 590 -13.53 15.22 25.49
CA ASN A 590 -13.00 16.55 25.25
C ASN A 590 -13.48 17.10 23.89
N ASP A 591 -14.23 18.19 23.92
CA ASP A 591 -14.23 19.15 22.81
C ASP A 591 -12.86 19.84 22.82
N ILE A 592 -12.06 19.71 21.75
CA ILE A 592 -10.81 20.46 21.63
C ILE A 592 -11.09 21.77 20.87
N PRO A 593 -11.16 22.93 21.55
CA PRO A 593 -10.61 24.17 21.05
C PRO A 593 -9.25 24.39 21.73
N SER A 594 -8.23 24.67 20.92
CA SER A 594 -6.83 25.00 21.28
C SER A 594 -6.52 25.34 22.76
N ILE A 595 -5.48 24.67 23.30
CA ILE A 595 -4.62 25.04 24.45
C ILE A 595 -5.31 25.06 25.84
N ASP A 596 -5.17 23.96 26.59
CA ASP A 596 -4.33 23.87 27.82
C ASP A 596 -4.45 22.46 28.44
N LYS A 597 -3.30 21.82 28.70
CA LYS A 597 -3.23 20.52 29.39
C LYS A 597 -3.55 20.70 30.87
N TYR A 598 -4.72 20.24 31.32
CA TYR A 598 -4.96 20.02 32.75
C TYR A 598 -4.66 18.56 33.13
N ARG A 599 -3.63 18.41 33.97
CA ARG A 599 -3.32 17.21 34.73
C ARG A 599 -4.28 17.17 35.92
N ILE A 600 -5.12 16.15 36.04
CA ILE A 600 -5.79 15.84 37.32
C ILE A 600 -4.87 14.85 38.05
N GLN A 601 -4.42 15.25 39.25
CA GLN A 601 -3.58 14.45 40.15
C GLN A 601 -4.32 13.27 40.75
#